data_AF-A0A9W4XR74-F1
#
_entry.id   AF-A0A9W4XR74-F1
#
_cell.length_a   1.000
_cell.length_b   1.000
_cell.length_c   1.000
_cell.angle_alpha   90.00
_cell.angle_beta   90.00
_cell.angle_gamma   90.00
#
_symmetry.space_group_name_H-M   'P 1'
#
loop_
_entity.id
_entity.type
_entity.pdbx_description
1 polymer ?
#
loop_
_entity_poly.entity_id
_entity_poly.type
_entity_poly.pdbx_seq_one_letter_code
_entity_poly.pdbx_strand_id
1 'polypeptide(L)'
;MPHLKPLPDFRIPTSPSTQPSLDGKPLSILDTSEPSNTPPSSGDVDDNDDEDGLTPAIGIATILYNWHPNALAAFLDVETWVSMTWLLETPTHALEIGRIRNQVSFGVLDGSGEKWMEMYTFDISPPSSSSSSQTQQHPTNQSQNEEKGGGRGGGQWTPNPRESILPPTSLSTPSTPSVSPSLITTQSLAFLATHLASTPWLPLKKSTHKLAVEYAFFSTASSSESDLAVDDGDGIPMSPHWLYAGIDLSKCTVCAKSGGGGEGEAEVKRCGRCGTAAYCCGECQRRDWAVHKFVCTAGLEGRGTMLRLGEKGGLVGWAGRAGEGNEG
;
A
#
# COMPACT_ATOMS: atom_id res chain seq x y z
N MET A 1 -17.70 2.02 -18.69
CA MET A 1 -16.70 2.75 -17.88
C MET A 1 -16.68 2.11 -16.50
N PRO A 2 -15.52 1.76 -15.92
CA PRO A 2 -15.46 1.28 -14.55
C PRO A 2 -15.89 2.40 -13.59
N HIS A 3 -16.77 2.09 -12.64
CA HIS A 3 -17.34 3.07 -11.72
C HIS A 3 -16.41 3.27 -10.52
N LEU A 4 -16.17 4.52 -10.11
CA LEU A 4 -15.42 4.83 -8.89
C LEU A 4 -16.30 4.62 -7.65
N LYS A 5 -15.77 3.90 -6.67
CA LYS A 5 -16.35 3.71 -5.34
C LYS A 5 -15.63 4.62 -4.33
N PRO A 6 -16.29 5.69 -3.85
CA PRO A 6 -15.75 6.52 -2.78
C PRO A 6 -15.58 5.73 -1.48
N LEU A 7 -14.55 6.06 -0.70
CA LEU A 7 -14.28 5.47 0.62
C LEU A 7 -14.35 6.53 1.74
N PRO A 8 -15.54 7.14 2.00
CA PRO A 8 -15.68 8.25 2.92
C PRO A 8 -15.37 7.90 4.38
N ASP A 9 -15.52 6.62 4.75
CA ASP A 9 -15.31 6.11 6.11
C ASP A 9 -13.91 5.51 6.30
N PHE A 10 -13.10 5.42 5.24
CA PHE A 10 -11.76 4.86 5.36
C PHE A 10 -10.87 5.82 6.14
N ARG A 11 -10.15 5.28 7.14
CA ARG A 11 -9.24 6.03 7.99
C ARG A 11 -7.91 5.32 8.11
N ILE A 12 -6.84 6.10 8.19
CA ILE A 12 -5.53 5.60 8.58
C ILE A 12 -5.56 5.42 10.11
N PRO A 13 -5.22 4.24 10.67
CA PRO A 13 -5.36 3.99 12.11
C PRO A 13 -4.56 4.95 13.01
N THR A 14 -3.43 5.46 12.55
CA THR A 14 -2.59 6.47 13.24
C THR A 14 -3.15 7.89 13.15
N SER A 15 -4.21 8.11 12.36
CA SER A 15 -4.86 9.41 12.16
C SER A 15 -6.36 9.26 11.90
N PRO A 16 -7.12 8.74 12.88
CA PRO A 16 -8.52 8.36 12.69
C PRO A 16 -9.47 9.53 12.43
N SER A 17 -9.07 10.76 12.77
CA SER A 17 -9.85 11.98 12.57
C SER A 17 -9.74 12.56 11.15
N THR A 18 -8.72 12.15 10.38
CA THR A 18 -8.40 12.76 9.09
C THR A 18 -8.81 11.81 7.97
N GLN A 19 -9.63 12.30 7.05
CA GLN A 19 -9.94 11.56 5.83
C GLN A 19 -8.74 11.63 4.88
N PRO A 20 -8.22 10.50 4.39
CA PRO A 20 -7.11 10.52 3.46
C PRO A 20 -7.57 10.97 2.06
N SER A 21 -6.65 11.62 1.34
CA SER A 21 -6.78 11.90 -0.09
C SER A 21 -5.85 11.01 -0.93
N LEU A 22 -6.11 10.98 -2.22
CA LEU A 22 -5.33 10.28 -3.23
C LEU A 22 -5.28 11.16 -4.47
N ASP A 23 -4.07 11.51 -4.90
CA ASP A 23 -3.84 12.38 -6.07
C ASP A 23 -4.62 13.71 -5.99
N GLY A 24 -4.60 14.35 -4.81
CA GLY A 24 -5.30 15.61 -4.54
C GLY A 24 -6.82 15.51 -4.42
N LYS A 25 -7.43 14.33 -4.60
CA LYS A 25 -8.88 14.11 -4.53
C LYS A 25 -9.25 13.23 -3.32
N PRO A 26 -10.50 13.27 -2.81
CA PRO A 26 -10.97 12.35 -1.78
C PRO A 26 -10.77 10.87 -2.19
N LEU A 27 -10.36 10.03 -1.24
CA LEU A 27 -10.03 8.64 -1.53
C LEU A 27 -11.19 7.87 -2.18
N SER A 28 -10.91 7.33 -3.37
CA SER A 28 -11.79 6.45 -4.14
C SER A 28 -10.99 5.30 -4.74
N ILE A 29 -11.66 4.18 -5.01
CA ILE A 29 -11.12 3.01 -5.72
C ILE A 29 -12.06 2.64 -6.87
N LEU A 30 -11.65 1.76 -7.78
CA LEU A 30 -12.60 1.18 -8.73
C LEU A 30 -13.53 0.18 -8.03
N ASP A 31 -14.80 0.20 -8.40
CA ASP A 31 -15.73 -0.86 -8.04
C ASP A 31 -15.44 -2.12 -8.86
N THR A 32 -15.04 -3.19 -8.18
CA THR A 32 -14.71 -4.49 -8.79
C THR A 32 -15.81 -5.52 -8.59
N SER A 33 -16.97 -5.12 -8.04
CA SER A 33 -18.08 -6.04 -7.75
C SER A 33 -18.89 -6.45 -8.98
N GLU A 34 -18.83 -5.68 -10.07
CA GLU A 34 -19.49 -6.00 -11.33
C GLU A 34 -18.48 -6.19 -12.47
N PRO A 35 -18.49 -7.32 -13.20
CA PRO A 35 -17.70 -7.47 -14.41
C PRO A 35 -18.25 -6.52 -15.48
N SER A 36 -17.47 -5.51 -15.86
CA SER A 36 -17.83 -4.60 -16.94
C SER A 36 -17.88 -5.36 -18.27
N ASN A 37 -19.07 -5.81 -18.69
CA ASN A 37 -19.28 -6.51 -19.96
C ASN A 37 -19.25 -5.58 -21.19
N THR A 38 -18.84 -4.32 -21.04
CA THR A 38 -18.83 -3.34 -22.12
C THR A 38 -17.40 -3.13 -22.64
N PRO A 39 -17.11 -3.48 -23.91
CA PRO A 39 -15.87 -3.03 -24.54
C PRO A 39 -15.84 -1.49 -24.60
N PRO A 40 -14.65 -0.86 -24.53
CA PRO A 40 -14.55 0.58 -24.69
C PRO A 40 -15.03 0.95 -26.11
N SER A 41 -16.13 1.67 -26.22
CA SER A 41 -16.62 2.13 -27.52
C SER A 41 -15.71 3.24 -28.04
N SER A 42 -15.17 3.04 -29.23
CA SER A 42 -14.44 4.03 -30.02
C SER A 42 -15.41 5.06 -30.61
N GLY A 43 -16.01 5.91 -29.80
CA GLY A 43 -16.97 6.92 -30.24
C GLY A 43 -16.83 8.20 -29.44
N ASP A 44 -16.35 9.25 -30.12
CA ASP A 44 -16.50 10.68 -29.86
C ASP A 44 -16.31 11.15 -28.41
N VAL A 45 -15.12 11.72 -28.16
CA VAL A 45 -14.77 12.43 -26.93
C VAL A 45 -15.54 13.75 -26.92
N ASP A 46 -16.66 13.79 -26.20
CA ASP A 46 -17.26 15.05 -25.76
C ASP A 46 -16.37 15.64 -24.66
N ASP A 47 -15.76 16.79 -24.95
CA ASP A 47 -14.69 17.46 -24.19
C ASP A 47 -15.07 17.96 -22.77
N ASN A 48 -16.17 17.51 -22.15
CA ASN A 48 -16.70 18.20 -20.96
C ASN A 48 -17.13 17.41 -19.71
N ASP A 49 -16.99 16.08 -19.58
CA ASP A 49 -17.44 15.41 -18.31
C ASP A 49 -16.66 14.15 -17.83
N ASP A 50 -15.47 13.82 -18.34
CA ASP A 50 -14.75 12.58 -17.97
C ASP A 50 -13.62 12.78 -16.93
N GLU A 51 -13.89 13.44 -15.79
CA GLU A 51 -12.91 13.60 -14.69
C GLU A 51 -12.87 12.44 -13.67
N ASP A 52 -13.65 11.38 -13.89
CA ASP A 52 -13.85 10.21 -12.98
C ASP A 52 -13.26 8.89 -13.52
N GLY A 53 -12.15 8.98 -14.28
CA GLY A 53 -11.48 7.84 -14.91
C GLY A 53 -10.51 7.07 -14.01
N LEU A 54 -10.01 5.93 -14.51
CA LEU A 54 -8.86 5.22 -13.93
C LEU A 54 -7.62 6.12 -14.01
N THR A 55 -7.03 6.44 -12.86
CA THR A 55 -5.69 7.03 -12.74
C THR A 55 -4.69 6.01 -12.20
N PRO A 56 -3.36 6.22 -12.33
CA PRO A 56 -2.38 5.33 -11.70
C PRO A 56 -2.59 5.17 -10.19
N ALA A 57 -2.90 6.28 -9.52
CA ALA A 57 -3.17 6.30 -8.08
C ALA A 57 -4.40 5.46 -7.73
N ILE A 58 -5.52 5.62 -8.46
CA ILE A 58 -6.75 4.84 -8.26
C ILE A 58 -6.51 3.35 -8.52
N GLY A 59 -5.76 3.00 -9.57
CA GLY A 59 -5.42 1.60 -9.87
C GLY A 59 -4.64 0.93 -8.75
N ILE A 60 -3.60 1.58 -8.24
CA ILE A 60 -2.81 1.10 -7.09
C ILE A 60 -3.68 0.97 -5.84
N ALA A 61 -4.47 2.01 -5.51
CA ALA A 61 -5.32 1.99 -4.34
C ALA A 61 -6.36 0.87 -4.40
N THR A 62 -6.90 0.59 -5.59
CA THR A 62 -7.82 -0.52 -5.83
C THR A 62 -7.16 -1.87 -5.54
N ILE A 63 -5.93 -2.10 -6.03
CA ILE A 63 -5.20 -3.35 -5.78
C ILE A 63 -4.94 -3.54 -4.29
N LEU A 64 -4.37 -2.53 -3.64
CA LEU A 64 -3.99 -2.62 -2.22
C LEU A 64 -5.21 -2.77 -1.32
N TYR A 65 -6.28 -2.01 -1.56
CA TYR A 65 -7.51 -2.11 -0.77
C TYR A 65 -8.15 -3.49 -0.85
N ASN A 66 -8.27 -4.04 -2.07
CA ASN A 66 -8.88 -5.34 -2.28
C ASN A 66 -8.00 -6.49 -1.78
N TRP A 67 -6.68 -6.31 -1.70
CA TRP A 67 -5.80 -7.27 -1.01
C TRP A 67 -5.98 -7.17 0.51
N HIS A 68 -5.80 -5.98 1.09
CA HIS A 68 -6.09 -5.71 2.49
C HIS A 68 -6.19 -4.19 2.78
N PRO A 69 -7.24 -3.69 3.48
CA PRO A 69 -7.38 -2.27 3.80
C PRO A 69 -6.18 -1.66 4.54
N ASN A 70 -5.56 -2.39 5.47
CA ASN A 70 -4.34 -1.91 6.16
C ASN A 70 -3.13 -1.77 5.24
N ALA A 71 -3.08 -2.47 4.10
CA ALA A 71 -2.02 -2.29 3.12
C ALA A 71 -2.19 -0.93 2.41
N LEU A 72 -3.42 -0.56 2.02
CA LEU A 72 -3.71 0.78 1.53
C LEU A 72 -3.44 1.83 2.61
N ALA A 73 -3.82 1.58 3.86
CA ALA A 73 -3.53 2.51 4.96
C ALA A 73 -2.03 2.74 5.11
N ALA A 74 -1.21 1.68 5.06
CA ALA A 74 0.25 1.78 5.12
C ALA A 74 0.86 2.51 3.93
N PHE A 75 0.30 2.32 2.75
CA PHE A 75 0.70 3.06 1.55
C PHE A 75 0.43 4.56 1.70
N LEU A 76 -0.70 4.96 2.30
CA LEU A 76 -1.07 6.37 2.48
C LEU A 76 -0.44 7.03 3.72
N ASP A 77 0.01 6.25 4.70
CA ASP A 77 0.56 6.73 5.97
C ASP A 77 2.07 7.04 5.88
N VAL A 78 2.39 8.08 5.11
CA VAL A 78 3.76 8.54 4.82
C VAL A 78 4.52 9.06 6.05
N GLU A 79 3.81 9.36 7.15
CA GLU A 79 4.45 9.81 8.39
C GLU A 79 4.91 8.65 9.25
N THR A 80 4.15 7.55 9.26
CA THR A 80 4.52 6.34 10.02
C THR A 80 5.53 5.49 9.26
N TRP A 81 5.33 5.30 7.95
CA TRP A 81 6.13 4.40 7.13
C TRP A 81 7.00 5.17 6.13
N VAL A 82 8.32 5.11 6.28
CA VAL A 82 9.25 5.67 5.28
C VAL A 82 9.14 4.93 3.97
N SER A 83 9.04 3.61 4.00
CA SER A 83 8.78 2.80 2.81
C SER A 83 7.72 1.74 3.04
N MET A 84 7.04 1.34 1.97
CA MET A 84 6.09 0.24 1.94
C MET A 84 6.18 -0.42 0.57
N THR A 85 6.30 -1.74 0.57
CA THR A 85 6.40 -2.55 -0.64
C THR A 85 5.40 -3.69 -0.55
N TRP A 86 4.49 -3.75 -1.51
CA TRP A 86 3.64 -4.90 -1.77
C TRP A 86 4.16 -5.66 -2.98
N LEU A 87 4.29 -6.97 -2.84
CA LEU A 87 4.83 -7.85 -3.87
C LEU A 87 3.88 -9.03 -4.09
N LEU A 88 3.50 -9.28 -5.34
CA LEU A 88 2.86 -10.51 -5.78
C LEU A 88 3.87 -11.33 -6.57
N GLU A 89 4.42 -12.37 -5.94
CA GLU A 89 5.36 -13.28 -6.58
C GLU A 89 4.62 -14.39 -7.33
N THR A 90 5.03 -14.65 -8.56
CA THR A 90 4.61 -15.80 -9.36
C THR A 90 5.84 -16.62 -9.78
N PRO A 91 5.68 -17.82 -10.37
CA PRO A 91 6.83 -18.61 -10.83
C PRO A 91 7.66 -17.97 -11.94
N THR A 92 7.15 -16.93 -12.63
CA THR A 92 7.83 -16.37 -13.81
C THR A 92 8.22 -14.90 -13.67
N HIS A 93 7.60 -14.18 -12.75
CA HIS A 93 7.80 -12.74 -12.51
C HIS A 93 7.17 -12.35 -11.18
N ALA A 94 7.47 -11.14 -10.71
CA ALA A 94 6.76 -10.54 -9.60
C ALA A 94 6.16 -9.19 -10.00
N LEU A 95 4.96 -8.89 -9.50
CA LEU A 95 4.34 -7.58 -9.60
C LEU A 95 4.62 -6.82 -8.30
N GLU A 96 5.22 -5.63 -8.41
CA GLU A 96 5.54 -4.81 -7.25
C GLU A 96 4.77 -3.49 -7.27
N ILE A 97 4.35 -3.06 -6.08
CA ILE A 97 3.91 -1.70 -5.77
C ILE A 97 4.74 -1.23 -4.58
N GLY A 98 5.63 -0.28 -4.83
CA GLY A 98 6.50 0.34 -3.85
C GLY A 98 6.13 1.80 -3.62
N ARG A 99 6.39 2.28 -2.41
CA ARG A 99 6.43 3.70 -2.11
C ARG A 99 7.56 3.96 -1.13
N ILE A 100 8.42 4.93 -1.47
CA ILE A 100 9.45 5.46 -0.60
C ILE A 100 9.20 6.95 -0.44
N ARG A 101 8.85 7.37 0.78
CA ARG A 101 8.38 8.71 1.12
C ARG A 101 7.31 9.20 0.13
N ASN A 102 7.66 10.20 -0.67
CA ASN A 102 6.81 10.86 -1.65
C ASN A 102 7.04 10.35 -3.08
N GLN A 103 7.64 9.18 -3.26
CA GLN A 103 7.79 8.55 -4.57
C GLN A 103 7.09 7.20 -4.57
N VAL A 104 6.39 6.91 -5.65
CA VAL A 104 5.71 5.65 -5.90
C VAL A 104 6.33 5.00 -7.12
N SER A 105 6.62 3.71 -7.01
CA SER A 105 7.06 2.87 -8.11
C SER A 105 6.14 1.66 -8.22
N PHE A 106 5.85 1.22 -9.43
CA PHE A 106 5.14 -0.04 -9.65
C PHE A 106 5.45 -0.61 -11.02
N GLY A 107 5.32 -1.92 -11.15
CA GLY A 107 5.66 -2.60 -12.39
C GLY A 107 6.01 -4.06 -12.15
N VAL A 108 6.80 -4.62 -13.07
CA VAL A 108 7.11 -6.05 -13.08
C VAL A 108 8.61 -6.26 -12.93
N LEU A 109 8.95 -7.13 -11.99
CA LEU A 109 10.27 -7.69 -11.80
C LEU A 109 10.39 -9.03 -12.53
N ASP A 110 11.60 -9.40 -12.92
CA ASP A 110 11.89 -10.71 -13.50
C ASP A 110 11.64 -11.87 -12.51
N GLY A 111 11.94 -13.09 -12.95
CA GLY A 111 11.71 -14.30 -12.15
C GLY A 111 12.56 -14.40 -10.88
N SER A 112 13.64 -13.61 -10.73
CA SER A 112 14.39 -13.54 -9.46
C SER A 112 13.76 -12.56 -8.48
N GLY A 113 12.97 -11.60 -8.97
CA GLY A 113 12.42 -10.52 -8.15
C GLY A 113 13.42 -9.40 -7.87
N GLU A 114 14.56 -9.36 -8.55
CA GLU A 114 15.62 -8.38 -8.27
C GLU A 114 15.73 -7.30 -9.36
N LYS A 115 15.26 -7.58 -10.57
CA LYS A 115 15.44 -6.69 -11.72
C LYS A 115 14.11 -6.26 -12.33
N TRP A 116 13.91 -4.95 -12.41
CA TRP A 116 12.79 -4.35 -13.14
C TRP A 116 12.86 -4.68 -14.63
N MET A 117 11.79 -5.30 -15.14
CA MET A 117 11.53 -5.45 -16.57
C MET A 117 10.74 -4.26 -17.12
N GLU A 118 9.89 -3.69 -16.29
CA GLU A 118 9.01 -2.55 -16.58
C GLU A 118 8.71 -1.87 -15.24
N MET A 119 8.90 -0.55 -15.14
CA MET A 119 8.70 0.22 -13.92
C MET A 119 8.15 1.61 -14.25
N TYR A 120 7.11 2.01 -13.54
CA TYR A 120 6.50 3.32 -13.63
C TYR A 120 6.70 4.07 -12.31
N THR A 121 7.32 5.24 -12.39
CA THR A 121 7.63 6.05 -11.20
C THR A 121 6.86 7.36 -11.23
N PHE A 122 6.28 7.73 -10.10
CA PHE A 122 5.55 8.98 -9.88
C PHE A 122 6.04 9.66 -8.60
N ASP A 123 6.28 10.96 -8.67
CA ASP A 123 6.54 11.79 -7.49
C ASP A 123 5.21 12.36 -6.96
N ILE A 124 5.08 12.45 -5.65
CA ILE A 124 3.93 13.00 -4.93
C ILE A 124 4.32 14.38 -4.43
N SER A 125 3.73 15.41 -5.02
CA SER A 125 3.94 16.80 -4.61
C SER A 125 2.84 17.24 -3.64
N PRO A 126 3.14 17.97 -2.55
CA PRO A 126 2.09 18.51 -1.69
C PRO A 126 1.11 19.34 -2.52
N PRO A 127 -0.18 19.37 -2.17
CA PRO A 127 -1.16 20.16 -2.90
C PRO A 127 -0.66 21.60 -2.95
N SER A 128 -0.54 22.17 -4.16
CA SER A 128 -0.11 23.56 -4.30
C SER A 128 -1.06 24.43 -3.49
N SER A 129 -0.54 25.08 -2.45
CA SER A 129 -1.28 26.14 -1.76
C SER A 129 -1.57 27.17 -2.84
N SER A 130 -2.83 27.29 -3.23
CA SER A 130 -3.27 28.28 -4.21
C SER A 130 -2.64 29.61 -3.84
N SER A 131 -1.90 30.17 -4.79
CA SER A 131 -1.18 31.43 -4.70
C SER A 131 -2.12 32.52 -4.20
N SER A 132 -2.10 32.74 -2.89
CA SER A 132 -2.67 33.94 -2.28
C SER A 132 -1.74 35.07 -2.66
N SER A 133 -2.30 36.01 -3.42
CA SER A 133 -1.67 37.21 -3.92
C SER A 133 -0.74 37.85 -2.89
N GLN A 134 0.53 38.01 -3.26
CA GLN A 134 1.52 38.75 -2.51
C GLN A 134 0.98 40.13 -2.12
N THR A 135 0.65 40.30 -0.84
CA THR A 135 0.75 41.61 -0.19
C THR A 135 1.98 41.52 0.70
N GLN A 136 3.09 42.11 0.24
CA GLN A 136 4.30 42.24 1.03
C GLN A 136 4.00 43.02 2.31
N GLN A 137 4.03 42.35 3.47
CA GLN A 137 4.25 42.99 4.75
C GLN A 137 5.30 42.23 5.56
N HIS A 138 6.14 43.04 6.20
CA HIS A 138 7.37 42.79 6.95
C HIS A 138 7.46 41.51 7.82
N PRO A 139 8.70 41.00 8.05
CA PRO A 139 8.94 39.87 8.95
C PRO A 139 8.93 40.32 10.41
N THR A 140 7.93 39.89 11.18
CA THR A 140 8.02 39.85 12.65
C THR A 140 8.25 38.42 13.11
N ASN A 141 9.36 38.26 13.83
CA ASN A 141 9.85 37.02 14.40
C ASN A 141 8.95 36.60 15.57
N GLN A 142 7.95 35.76 15.31
CA GLN A 142 7.21 35.03 16.33
C GLN A 142 7.09 33.57 15.91
N SER A 143 7.55 32.72 16.83
CA SER A 143 7.47 31.27 16.81
C SER A 143 6.04 30.81 16.53
N GLN A 144 5.81 30.31 15.32
CA GLN A 144 4.59 29.60 14.97
C GLN A 144 4.86 28.11 15.09
N ASN A 145 4.22 27.49 16.10
CA ASN A 145 3.72 26.13 15.96
C ASN A 145 2.73 26.17 14.81
N GLU A 146 3.22 25.99 13.58
CA GLU A 146 2.36 25.62 12.47
C GLU A 146 1.85 24.21 12.77
N GLU A 147 0.58 24.12 13.15
CA GLU A 147 -0.19 22.91 12.92
C GLU A 147 -0.08 22.61 11.41
N LYS A 148 0.84 21.71 11.04
CA LYS A 148 0.98 21.16 9.70
C LYS A 148 -0.31 20.40 9.35
N GLY A 149 -1.35 21.13 8.97
CA GLY A 149 -2.58 20.62 8.38
C GLY A 149 -2.40 20.17 6.94
N GLY A 150 -1.24 19.61 6.59
CA GLY A 150 -1.04 18.94 5.31
C GLY A 150 -1.83 17.63 5.36
N GLY A 151 -2.91 17.55 4.59
CA GLY A 151 -3.73 16.34 4.51
C GLY A 151 -2.87 15.09 4.35
N ARG A 152 -3.03 14.12 5.25
CA ARG A 152 -2.33 12.83 5.15
C ARG A 152 -2.86 12.07 3.95
N GLY A 153 -1.95 11.58 3.13
CA GLY A 153 -2.25 10.85 1.91
C GLY A 153 -2.56 11.79 0.75
N GLY A 154 -1.74 11.70 -0.30
CA GLY A 154 -2.18 12.03 -1.65
C GLY A 154 -2.06 13.49 -2.05
N GLY A 155 -0.83 14.01 -2.04
CA GLY A 155 -0.46 15.09 -2.93
C GLY A 155 -0.65 14.72 -4.42
N GLN A 156 -0.40 15.65 -5.33
CA GLN A 156 -0.56 15.42 -6.77
C GLN A 156 0.56 14.54 -7.30
N TRP A 157 0.20 13.49 -8.06
CA TRP A 157 1.13 12.54 -8.67
C TRP A 157 1.61 13.06 -10.01
N THR A 158 2.92 13.19 -10.15
CA THR A 158 3.56 13.61 -11.40
C THR A 158 4.48 12.50 -11.91
N PRO A 159 4.34 12.05 -13.16
CA PRO A 159 5.22 11.02 -13.73
C PRO A 159 6.68 11.46 -13.66
N ASN A 160 7.58 10.52 -13.34
CA ASN A 160 9.02 10.75 -13.26
C ASN A 160 9.76 9.98 -14.38
N PRO A 161 10.11 10.65 -15.49
CA PRO A 161 10.79 9.99 -16.62
C PRO A 161 12.23 9.58 -16.39
N ARG A 162 12.88 10.08 -15.34
CA ARG A 162 14.28 9.74 -15.06
C ARG A 162 14.40 8.36 -14.44
N GLU A 163 13.43 7.99 -13.62
CA GLU A 163 13.42 6.72 -12.88
C GLU A 163 12.59 5.64 -13.59
N SER A 164 11.65 6.01 -14.48
CA SER A 164 10.78 5.03 -15.14
C SER A 164 11.51 4.17 -16.19
N ILE A 165 11.15 2.89 -16.24
CA ILE A 165 11.67 1.89 -17.19
C ILE A 165 10.49 1.38 -18.04
N LEU A 166 10.43 1.78 -19.31
CA LEU A 166 9.39 1.32 -20.23
C LEU A 166 9.74 -0.03 -20.87
N PRO A 167 8.74 -0.85 -21.26
CA PRO A 167 9.02 -2.12 -21.92
C PRO A 167 9.65 -1.87 -23.30
N PRO A 168 10.51 -2.79 -23.81
CA PRO A 168 11.25 -2.60 -25.07
C PRO A 168 10.38 -2.28 -26.28
N THR A 169 9.14 -2.77 -26.30
CA THR A 169 8.15 -2.56 -27.37
C THR A 169 7.63 -1.13 -27.45
N SER A 170 7.82 -0.31 -26.40
CA SER A 170 7.33 1.07 -26.35
C SER A 170 8.24 2.08 -27.05
N LEU A 171 9.45 1.70 -27.45
CA LEU A 171 10.44 2.59 -28.06
C LEU A 171 10.44 2.42 -29.58
N SER A 172 9.58 3.17 -30.27
CA SER A 172 9.27 2.92 -31.68
C SER A 172 10.15 3.67 -32.71
N THR A 173 11.29 4.26 -32.35
CA THR A 173 12.22 4.84 -33.33
C THR A 173 13.70 4.87 -32.88
N PRO A 174 14.66 4.76 -33.83
CA PRO A 174 16.10 4.76 -33.55
C PRO A 174 16.70 6.15 -33.22
N SER A 175 15.90 7.21 -33.20
CA SER A 175 16.29 8.51 -32.62
C SER A 175 15.97 8.51 -31.14
N THR A 176 16.98 8.73 -30.29
CA THR A 176 16.95 8.72 -28.81
C THR A 176 15.54 8.91 -28.23
N PRO A 177 14.85 7.83 -27.82
CA PRO A 177 13.49 7.96 -27.31
C PRO A 177 13.56 8.65 -25.94
N SER A 178 13.28 9.94 -25.90
CA SER A 178 13.05 10.64 -24.64
C SER A 178 11.75 10.13 -24.06
N VAL A 179 11.82 9.47 -22.90
CA VAL A 179 10.63 9.08 -22.14
C VAL A 179 9.91 10.37 -21.71
N SER A 180 8.67 10.57 -22.15
CA SER A 180 7.86 11.72 -21.77
C SER A 180 6.93 11.39 -20.59
N PRO A 181 6.54 12.38 -19.76
CA PRO A 181 5.54 12.17 -18.71
C PRO A 181 4.21 11.61 -19.24
N SER A 182 3.75 12.09 -20.41
CA SER A 182 2.52 11.59 -21.04
C SER A 182 2.61 10.11 -21.42
N LEU A 183 3.76 9.68 -21.95
CA LEU A 183 3.98 8.28 -22.33
C LEU A 183 3.94 7.37 -21.10
N ILE A 184 4.55 7.79 -19.99
CA ILE A 184 4.50 7.06 -18.71
C ILE A 184 3.07 6.93 -18.23
N THR A 185 2.31 8.03 -18.20
CA THR A 185 0.90 7.98 -17.79
C THR A 185 0.12 6.98 -18.66
N THR A 186 0.19 7.09 -19.99
CA THR A 186 -0.54 6.19 -20.89
C THR A 186 -0.14 4.72 -20.70
N GLN A 187 1.16 4.42 -20.65
CA GLN A 187 1.64 3.05 -20.52
C GLN A 187 1.31 2.46 -19.14
N SER A 188 1.45 3.27 -18.08
CA SER A 188 1.11 2.85 -16.72
C SER A 188 -0.39 2.57 -16.52
N LEU A 189 -1.25 3.31 -17.22
CA LEU A 189 -2.69 3.06 -17.24
C LEU A 189 -3.03 1.76 -17.97
N ALA A 190 -2.41 1.50 -19.13
CA ALA A 190 -2.57 0.24 -19.86
C ALA A 190 -2.08 -0.96 -19.02
N PHE A 191 -0.95 -0.78 -18.34
CA PHE A 191 -0.40 -1.74 -17.39
C PHE A 191 -1.39 -2.06 -16.27
N LEU A 192 -1.90 -1.02 -15.58
CA LEU A 192 -2.83 -1.20 -14.47
C LEU A 192 -4.16 -1.80 -14.93
N ALA A 193 -4.71 -1.36 -16.07
CA ALA A 193 -5.95 -1.91 -16.61
C ALA A 193 -5.82 -3.42 -16.85
N THR A 194 -4.70 -3.87 -17.42
CA THR A 194 -4.40 -5.29 -17.65
C THR A 194 -4.36 -6.06 -16.34
N HIS A 195 -3.65 -5.53 -15.34
CA HIS A 195 -3.50 -6.20 -14.06
C HIS A 195 -4.81 -6.20 -13.26
N LEU A 196 -5.54 -5.09 -13.18
CA LEU A 196 -6.84 -5.00 -12.50
C LEU A 196 -7.84 -6.05 -13.02
N ALA A 197 -7.86 -6.29 -14.34
CA ALA A 197 -8.69 -7.32 -14.94
C ALA A 197 -8.34 -8.75 -14.46
N SER A 198 -7.08 -9.00 -14.09
CA SER A 198 -6.63 -10.30 -13.55
C SER A 198 -6.89 -10.48 -12.05
N THR A 199 -7.40 -9.46 -11.35
CA THR A 199 -7.67 -9.48 -9.89
C THR A 199 -6.45 -9.92 -9.05
N PRO A 200 -5.30 -9.23 -9.14
CA PRO A 200 -4.02 -9.69 -8.58
C PRO A 200 -4.03 -9.82 -7.06
N TRP A 201 -4.99 -9.20 -6.37
CA TRP A 201 -5.19 -9.34 -4.92
C TRP A 201 -5.73 -10.72 -4.51
N LEU A 202 -6.30 -11.49 -5.42
CA LEU A 202 -6.79 -12.83 -5.14
C LEU A 202 -5.64 -13.85 -5.12
N PRO A 203 -5.75 -14.94 -4.33
CA PRO A 203 -4.69 -15.94 -4.26
C PRO A 203 -4.66 -16.73 -5.57
N LEU A 204 -3.54 -16.63 -6.32
CA LEU A 204 -3.31 -17.43 -7.52
C LEU A 204 -2.57 -18.74 -7.19
N LYS A 205 -2.66 -19.71 -8.09
CA LYS A 205 -1.95 -20.97 -7.95
C LYS A 205 -0.44 -20.70 -8.01
N LYS A 206 0.29 -21.18 -7.00
CA LYS A 206 1.75 -20.95 -6.84
C LYS A 206 2.16 -19.48 -6.76
N SER A 207 1.27 -18.57 -6.37
CA SER A 207 1.65 -17.19 -6.07
C SER A 207 1.70 -16.91 -4.57
N THR A 208 2.45 -15.91 -4.16
CA THR A 208 2.49 -15.45 -2.77
C THR A 208 2.51 -13.93 -2.73
N HIS A 209 1.66 -13.35 -1.90
CA HIS A 209 1.73 -11.93 -1.60
C HIS A 209 2.66 -11.67 -0.42
N LYS A 210 3.49 -10.65 -0.51
CA LYS A 210 4.33 -10.15 0.57
C LYS A 210 4.06 -8.67 0.78
N LEU A 211 4.25 -8.23 2.02
CA LEU A 211 4.25 -6.84 2.39
C LEU A 211 5.46 -6.60 3.26
N ALA A 212 6.24 -5.59 2.92
CA ALA A 212 7.31 -5.08 3.74
C ALA A 212 7.07 -3.59 4.01
N VAL A 213 7.47 -3.14 5.20
CA VAL A 213 7.39 -1.73 5.58
C VAL A 213 8.64 -1.32 6.34
N GLU A 214 9.06 -0.08 6.15
CA GLU A 214 10.15 0.52 6.92
C GLU A 214 9.58 1.66 7.75
N TYR A 215 9.89 1.66 9.04
CA TYR A 215 9.39 2.67 9.95
C TYR A 215 10.21 3.96 9.85
N ALA A 216 9.55 5.12 9.91
CA ALA A 216 10.22 6.39 9.70
C ALA A 216 11.32 6.71 10.72
N PHE A 217 11.19 6.20 11.95
CA PHE A 217 12.13 6.41 13.03
C PHE A 217 13.48 5.68 12.82
N PHE A 218 13.48 4.46 12.26
CA PHE A 218 14.71 3.68 12.08
C PHE A 218 15.65 4.24 11.01
N SER A 219 15.12 5.02 10.06
CA SER A 219 15.93 5.68 9.02
C SER A 219 16.95 6.69 9.57
N THR A 220 16.83 7.10 10.85
CA THR A 220 17.71 8.12 11.46
C THR A 220 18.70 7.60 12.51
N ALA A 221 18.53 6.35 12.98
CA ALA A 221 19.44 5.77 13.96
C ALA A 221 20.64 5.15 13.25
N SER A 222 21.84 5.69 13.50
CA SER A 222 23.10 5.11 13.03
C SER A 222 23.19 3.64 13.43
N SER A 223 23.52 2.79 12.46
CA SER A 223 23.45 1.32 12.41
C SER A 223 24.30 0.53 13.42
N SER A 224 24.65 1.06 14.59
CA SER A 224 25.70 0.44 15.41
C SER A 224 25.27 -0.50 16.55
N GLU A 225 24.02 -0.53 17.03
CA GLU A 225 23.77 -1.25 18.32
C GLU A 225 22.41 -1.96 18.52
N SER A 226 21.51 -2.08 17.54
CA SER A 226 20.29 -2.88 17.75
C SER A 226 20.46 -4.32 17.25
N ASP A 227 20.31 -5.30 18.15
CA ASP A 227 20.25 -6.77 17.90
C ASP A 227 19.18 -7.24 16.88
N LEU A 228 18.47 -6.30 16.27
CA LEU A 228 17.62 -6.50 15.10
C LEU A 228 18.29 -5.76 13.94
N ALA A 229 19.39 -6.31 13.43
CA ALA A 229 19.96 -5.89 12.17
C ALA A 229 18.94 -6.22 11.06
N VAL A 230 18.06 -5.27 10.78
CA VAL A 230 17.26 -5.24 9.55
C VAL A 230 18.12 -4.51 8.54
N ASP A 231 19.17 -5.17 8.04
CA ASP A 231 20.24 -4.58 7.21
C ASP A 231 20.14 -5.03 5.75
N ASP A 232 18.90 -5.13 5.26
CA ASP A 232 18.61 -5.73 3.95
C ASP A 232 17.99 -4.72 2.98
N GLY A 233 17.71 -3.47 3.41
CA GLY A 233 17.15 -2.41 2.56
C GLY A 233 15.69 -2.61 2.11
N ASP A 234 15.16 -3.83 2.20
CA ASP A 234 13.82 -4.20 1.68
C ASP A 234 12.67 -4.02 2.70
N GLY A 235 12.97 -3.48 3.88
CA GLY A 235 12.01 -3.27 4.97
C GLY A 235 11.68 -4.52 5.78
N ILE A 236 10.79 -4.38 6.76
CA ILE A 236 10.38 -5.46 7.66
C ILE A 236 9.19 -6.21 7.03
N PRO A 237 9.34 -7.50 6.65
CA PRO A 237 8.23 -8.29 6.14
C PRO A 237 7.16 -8.46 7.24
N MET A 238 5.90 -8.19 6.92
CA MET A 238 4.84 -8.14 7.91
C MET A 238 3.46 -8.53 7.33
N SER A 239 2.61 -9.11 8.17
CA SER A 239 1.19 -9.23 7.85
C SER A 239 0.50 -7.87 7.97
N PRO A 240 -0.32 -7.43 7.01
CA PRO A 240 -1.08 -6.18 7.14
C PRO A 240 -2.04 -6.19 8.35
N HIS A 241 -2.44 -7.37 8.85
CA HIS A 241 -3.20 -7.52 10.10
C HIS A 241 -2.46 -6.99 11.33
N TRP A 242 -1.13 -6.99 11.29
CA TRP A 242 -0.27 -6.75 12.45
C TRP A 242 0.43 -5.39 12.39
N LEU A 243 0.12 -4.57 11.38
CA LEU A 243 0.71 -3.23 11.27
C LEU A 243 0.24 -2.32 12.41
N TYR A 244 -1.08 -2.26 12.62
CA TYR A 244 -1.72 -1.28 13.52
C TYR A 244 -2.38 -1.91 14.74
N ALA A 245 -2.41 -3.23 14.83
CA ALA A 245 -3.07 -3.95 15.90
C ALA A 245 -2.27 -5.17 16.32
N GLY A 246 -2.39 -5.52 17.60
CA GLY A 246 -1.81 -6.75 18.13
C GLY A 246 -2.52 -8.00 17.64
N ILE A 247 -1.85 -9.14 17.75
CA ILE A 247 -2.45 -10.44 17.45
C ILE A 247 -3.50 -10.75 18.52
N ASP A 248 -4.76 -10.87 18.10
CA ASP A 248 -5.87 -11.27 18.97
C ASP A 248 -6.45 -12.61 18.51
N LEU A 249 -6.01 -13.70 19.13
CA LEU A 249 -6.49 -15.05 18.81
C LEU A 249 -7.87 -15.37 19.44
N SER A 250 -8.46 -14.44 20.19
CA SER A 250 -9.84 -14.58 20.70
C SER A 250 -10.90 -14.18 19.68
N LYS A 251 -10.48 -13.55 18.56
CA LYS A 251 -11.35 -13.07 17.49
C LYS A 251 -10.98 -13.64 16.15
N CYS A 252 -11.96 -13.70 15.26
CA CYS A 252 -11.72 -14.02 13.86
C CYS A 252 -10.88 -12.91 13.21
N THR A 253 -9.73 -13.27 12.62
CA THR A 253 -8.82 -12.35 11.93
C THR A 253 -9.49 -11.58 10.78
N VAL A 254 -10.53 -12.16 10.17
CA VAL A 254 -11.21 -11.56 8.99
C VAL A 254 -12.40 -10.69 9.35
N CYS A 255 -13.25 -11.13 10.29
CA CYS A 255 -14.51 -10.45 10.60
C CYS A 255 -14.59 -9.90 12.02
N ALA A 256 -13.50 -10.01 12.78
CA ALA A 256 -13.37 -9.56 14.17
C ALA A 256 -14.37 -10.16 15.18
N LYS A 257 -15.25 -11.10 14.77
CA LYS A 257 -16.17 -11.79 15.67
C LYS A 257 -15.39 -12.57 16.72
N SER A 258 -15.68 -12.30 17.99
CA SER A 258 -15.13 -13.03 19.12
C SER A 258 -15.68 -14.45 19.17
N GLY A 259 -14.87 -15.41 19.59
CA GLY A 259 -15.36 -16.74 19.95
C GLY A 259 -15.95 -16.72 21.36
N GLY A 260 -17.24 -17.02 21.47
CA GLY A 260 -17.89 -17.39 22.73
C GLY A 260 -18.27 -16.22 23.65
N GLY A 261 -19.55 -15.82 23.59
CA GLY A 261 -20.24 -15.17 24.71
C GLY A 261 -21.64 -15.71 25.00
N GLY A 262 -22.27 -16.44 24.07
CA GLY A 262 -23.63 -16.98 24.21
C GLY A 262 -23.78 -18.43 23.76
N GLU A 263 -24.81 -19.11 24.30
CA GLU A 263 -25.23 -20.43 23.82
C GLU A 263 -25.47 -20.39 22.30
N GLY A 264 -24.67 -21.15 21.55
CA GLY A 264 -24.80 -21.26 20.09
C GLY A 264 -23.75 -20.51 19.26
N GLU A 265 -22.83 -19.74 19.86
CA GLU A 265 -21.72 -19.13 19.11
C GLU A 265 -20.57 -20.12 18.88
N ALA A 266 -20.16 -20.27 17.62
CA ALA A 266 -19.03 -21.11 17.25
C ALA A 266 -17.71 -20.52 17.78
N GLU A 267 -16.96 -21.32 18.54
CA GLU A 267 -15.61 -21.01 18.99
C GLU A 267 -14.68 -20.74 17.79
N VAL A 268 -13.84 -19.70 17.89
CA VAL A 268 -12.83 -19.40 16.86
C VAL A 268 -11.72 -20.45 16.90
N LYS A 269 -11.38 -20.98 15.73
CA LYS A 269 -10.34 -22.01 15.58
C LYS A 269 -9.05 -21.38 15.09
N ARG A 270 -7.94 -21.73 15.74
CA ARG A 270 -6.61 -21.30 15.30
C ARG A 270 -6.21 -22.00 14.01
N CYS A 271 -5.39 -21.35 13.20
CA CYS A 271 -4.77 -21.96 12.02
C CYS A 271 -3.95 -23.18 12.44
N GLY A 272 -4.34 -24.38 11.98
CA GLY A 272 -3.70 -25.63 12.40
C GLY A 272 -2.22 -25.78 12.00
N ARG A 273 -1.73 -24.96 11.05
CA ARG A 273 -0.34 -25.02 10.60
C ARG A 273 0.59 -24.11 11.41
N CYS A 274 0.23 -22.85 11.60
CA CYS A 274 1.12 -21.87 12.23
C CYS A 274 0.64 -21.38 13.60
N GLY A 275 -0.65 -21.51 13.91
CA GLY A 275 -1.24 -21.03 15.16
C GLY A 275 -1.35 -19.50 15.30
N THR A 276 -0.97 -18.71 14.30
CA THR A 276 -0.83 -17.24 14.40
C THR A 276 -2.05 -16.45 13.91
N ALA A 277 -3.13 -17.14 13.54
CA ALA A 277 -4.40 -16.54 13.15
C ALA A 277 -5.55 -17.40 13.67
N ALA A 278 -6.72 -16.80 13.86
CA ALA A 278 -7.92 -17.47 14.34
C ALA A 278 -9.11 -17.15 13.45
N TYR A 279 -9.98 -18.13 13.23
CA TYR A 279 -11.10 -18.02 12.28
C TYR A 279 -12.37 -18.62 12.87
N CYS A 280 -13.50 -17.94 12.70
CA CYS A 280 -14.81 -18.49 13.09
C CYS A 280 -15.27 -19.63 12.15
N CYS A 281 -14.75 -19.70 10.93
CA CYS A 281 -15.13 -20.72 9.94
C CYS A 281 -14.07 -20.88 8.84
N GLY A 282 -14.17 -21.98 8.07
CA GLY A 282 -13.29 -22.24 6.94
C GLY A 282 -13.45 -21.27 5.77
N GLU A 283 -14.55 -20.51 5.70
CA GLU A 283 -14.71 -19.43 4.72
C GLU A 283 -13.82 -18.23 5.06
N CYS A 284 -13.79 -17.79 6.32
CA CYS A 284 -12.88 -16.73 6.76
C CYS A 284 -11.42 -17.14 6.55
N GLN A 285 -11.05 -18.38 6.88
CA GLN A 285 -9.70 -18.87 6.63
C GLN A 285 -9.32 -18.84 5.13
N ARG A 286 -10.24 -19.23 4.24
CA ARG A 286 -10.00 -19.18 2.79
C ARG A 286 -9.87 -17.76 2.26
N ARG A 287 -10.71 -16.83 2.74
CA ARG A 287 -10.66 -15.41 2.36
C ARG A 287 -9.35 -14.76 2.78
N ASP A 288 -8.87 -15.08 3.99
CA ASP A 288 -7.62 -14.56 4.54
C ASP A 288 -6.37 -15.13 3.85
N TRP A 289 -6.50 -16.20 3.07
CA TRP A 289 -5.35 -16.95 2.57
C TRP A 289 -4.40 -16.10 1.70
N ALA A 290 -4.92 -15.16 0.92
CA ALA A 290 -4.07 -14.24 0.13
C ALA A 290 -3.12 -13.41 0.99
N VAL A 291 -3.51 -13.11 2.23
CA VAL A 291 -2.73 -12.32 3.18
C VAL A 291 -1.92 -13.24 4.11
N HIS A 292 -2.56 -14.25 4.67
CA HIS A 292 -1.99 -15.13 5.68
C HIS A 292 -0.94 -16.10 5.14
N LYS A 293 -1.01 -16.48 3.85
CA LYS A 293 -0.16 -17.52 3.26
C LYS A 293 1.31 -17.29 3.55
N PHE A 294 1.83 -16.09 3.31
CA PHE A 294 3.23 -15.74 3.53
C PHE A 294 3.70 -16.07 4.95
N VAL A 295 2.98 -15.56 5.96
CA VAL A 295 3.26 -15.81 7.39
C VAL A 295 3.12 -17.29 7.75
N CYS A 296 2.10 -17.95 7.20
CA CYS A 296 1.82 -19.36 7.44
C CYS A 296 2.94 -20.27 6.94
N THR A 297 3.55 -19.89 5.80
CA THR A 297 4.64 -20.63 5.17
C THR A 297 6.04 -20.20 5.62
N ALA A 298 6.17 -19.05 6.29
CA ALA A 298 7.44 -18.58 6.82
C ALA A 298 8.07 -19.60 7.79
N GLY A 299 9.41 -19.65 7.81
CA GLY A 299 10.17 -20.43 8.79
C GLY A 299 9.90 -19.99 10.22
N LEU A 300 10.27 -20.82 11.21
CA LEU A 300 10.03 -20.53 12.62
C LEU A 300 10.66 -19.23 13.08
N GLU A 301 11.87 -18.93 12.60
CA GLU A 301 12.60 -17.70 12.92
C GLU A 301 11.90 -16.47 12.35
N GLY A 302 11.72 -16.40 11.02
CA GLY A 302 11.03 -15.26 10.39
C GLY A 302 9.62 -15.03 10.95
N ARG A 303 8.89 -16.11 11.25
CA ARG A 303 7.60 -16.01 11.93
C ARG A 303 7.74 -15.50 13.36
N GLY A 304 8.68 -16.00 14.14
CA GLY A 304 8.95 -15.56 15.52
C GLY A 304 9.28 -14.07 15.58
N THR A 305 10.10 -13.57 14.65
CA THR A 305 10.42 -12.15 14.51
C THR A 305 9.16 -11.34 14.22
N MET A 306 8.35 -11.73 13.22
CA MET A 306 7.09 -11.02 12.92
C MET A 306 6.12 -11.01 14.10
N LEU A 307 6.00 -12.12 14.84
CA LEU A 307 5.16 -12.22 16.02
C LEU A 307 5.62 -11.28 17.13
N ARG A 308 6.92 -11.24 17.42
CA ARG A 308 7.52 -10.37 18.43
C ARG A 308 7.28 -8.90 18.12
N LEU A 309 7.38 -8.51 16.85
CA LEU A 309 7.12 -7.15 16.38
C LEU A 309 5.62 -6.81 16.41
N GLY A 310 4.73 -7.80 16.24
CA GLY A 310 3.28 -7.59 16.21
C GLY A 310 2.54 -7.69 17.56
N GLU A 311 3.16 -8.16 18.65
CA GLU A 311 2.44 -8.55 19.88
C GLU A 311 1.74 -7.40 20.61
N LYS A 312 2.32 -6.19 20.61
CA LYS A 312 1.91 -5.08 21.51
C LYS A 312 1.34 -3.88 20.74
N GLY A 313 0.14 -4.05 20.19
CA GLY A 313 -0.50 -3.01 19.37
C GLY A 313 -0.01 -2.96 17.93
N GLY A 314 0.60 -4.05 17.46
CA GLY A 314 1.16 -4.15 16.11
C GLY A 314 2.53 -3.49 15.99
N LEU A 315 3.07 -3.50 14.77
CA LEU A 315 4.38 -2.96 14.44
C LEU A 315 4.48 -1.45 14.75
N VAL A 316 3.40 -0.68 14.57
CA VAL A 316 3.35 0.73 14.98
C VAL A 316 3.55 0.89 16.50
N GLY A 317 2.89 0.05 17.30
CA GLY A 317 3.02 0.08 18.76
C GLY A 317 4.40 -0.35 19.26
N TRP A 318 5.09 -1.22 18.50
CA TRP A 318 6.46 -1.61 18.82
C TRP A 318 7.43 -0.44 18.66
N ALA A 319 7.33 0.34 17.58
CA ALA A 319 8.23 1.44 17.31
C ALA A 319 8.16 2.57 18.36
N GLY A 320 6.98 2.85 18.91
CA GLY A 320 6.82 3.85 19.98
C GLY A 320 7.62 3.53 21.26
N ARG A 321 7.85 2.24 21.55
CA ARG A 321 8.59 1.79 22.75
C ARG A 321 10.10 1.89 22.62
N ALA A 322 10.64 1.81 21.40
CA ALA A 322 12.09 1.90 21.20
C ALA A 322 12.63 3.31 21.54
N GLY A 323 11.77 4.33 21.53
CA GLY A 323 12.10 5.69 21.99
C GLY A 323 11.93 5.91 23.50
N GLU A 324 11.13 5.07 24.18
CA GLU A 324 10.96 5.10 25.62
C GLU A 324 12.03 4.20 26.27
N GLY A 325 13.26 4.72 26.29
CA GLY A 325 14.37 4.10 26.99
C GLY A 325 13.98 3.68 28.41
N ASN A 326 14.45 2.49 28.77
CA ASN A 326 14.37 1.85 30.08
C ASN A 326 14.96 2.77 31.17
N GLU A 327 14.15 3.68 31.73
CA GLU A 327 14.41 4.36 33.03
C GLU A 327 14.03 3.42 34.18
N GLY A 328 14.67 2.26 34.23
CA GLY A 328 14.55 1.27 35.31
C GLY A 328 15.90 1.00 35.94
#